data_AF-A0A1X2EJX4-F1
#
_entry.id   AF-A0A1X2EJX4-F1
#
_cell.length_a   1.000
_cell.length_b   1.000
_cell.length_c   1.000
_cell.angle_alpha   90.00
_cell.angle_beta   90.00
_cell.angle_gamma   90.00
#
_symmetry.space_group_name_H-M   'P 1'
#
loop_
_entity.id
_entity.type
_entity.pdbx_description
1 polymer ?
#
loop_
_entity_poly.entity_id
_entity_poly.type
_entity_poly.pdbx_seq_one_letter_code
_entity_poly.pdbx_strand_id
1 'polypeptide(L)'
;MRGDDGGKQARKQRITNAAEWIKGCTFAIAELSGRTARIAADLATEHSLKGADATVLATAQEWGCTKLYTRDDQLLKCDGKLGFKILEPEDPPVPEPHLFNMVSDAE
;
A
#
# COMPACT_ATOMS: atom_id res chain seq x y z
N MET A 1 -3.56 -12.65 5.71
CA MET A 1 -4.07 -12.28 7.05
C MET A 1 -5.26 -11.37 6.90
N ARG A 2 -6.44 -11.74 7.42
CA ARG A 2 -7.59 -10.85 7.57
C ARG A 2 -7.58 -10.22 8.97
N GLY A 3 -8.33 -9.13 9.15
CA GLY A 3 -8.25 -8.24 10.32
C GLY A 3 -8.41 -8.88 11.71
N ASP A 4 -8.99 -10.09 11.80
CA ASP A 4 -9.25 -10.80 13.06
C ASP A 4 -8.36 -12.02 13.32
N ASP A 5 -7.40 -12.33 12.44
CA ASP A 5 -6.44 -13.41 12.70
C ASP A 5 -5.64 -13.08 13.98
N GLY A 6 -5.75 -13.93 15.02
CA GLY A 6 -5.06 -13.78 16.30
C GLY A 6 -5.78 -12.96 17.39
N GLY A 7 -7.04 -12.54 17.16
CA GLY A 7 -7.88 -11.90 18.20
C GLY A 7 -7.48 -10.47 18.60
N LYS A 8 -8.13 -9.94 19.65
CA LYS A 8 -8.02 -8.52 20.07
C LYS A 8 -6.59 -8.09 20.38
N GLN A 9 -5.78 -8.95 21.00
CA GLN A 9 -4.39 -8.63 21.34
C GLN A 9 -3.51 -8.52 20.10
N ALA A 10 -3.60 -9.48 19.17
CA ALA A 10 -2.85 -9.43 17.92
C ALA A 10 -3.26 -8.21 17.08
N ARG A 11 -4.56 -7.86 17.07
CA ARG A 11 -5.05 -6.64 16.43
C ARG A 11 -4.41 -5.39 17.05
N LYS A 12 -4.40 -5.27 18.38
CA LYS A 12 -3.78 -4.14 19.08
C LYS A 12 -2.29 -4.03 18.72
N GLN A 13 -1.57 -5.15 18.73
CA GLN A 13 -0.16 -5.16 18.37
C GLN A 13 0.09 -4.71 16.92
N ARG A 14 -0.71 -5.19 15.97
CA ARG A 14 -0.63 -4.75 14.56
C ARG A 14 -0.85 -3.25 14.41
N ILE A 15 -1.82 -2.69 15.13
CA ILE A 15 -2.08 -1.23 15.13
C ILE A 15 -0.89 -0.47 15.71
N THR A 16 -0.33 -0.93 16.83
CA THR A 16 0.86 -0.30 17.44
C THR A 16 2.05 -0.32 16.47
N ASN A 17 2.35 -1.48 15.88
CA ASN A 17 3.46 -1.62 14.94
C ASN A 17 3.29 -0.70 13.72
N ALA A 18 2.08 -0.62 13.17
CA ALA A 18 1.79 0.28 12.05
C ALA A 18 1.98 1.74 12.45
N ALA A 19 1.50 2.15 13.63
CA ALA A 19 1.65 3.52 14.12
C ALA A 19 3.12 3.90 14.37
N GLU A 20 3.93 2.98 14.89
CA GLU A 20 5.38 3.19 15.07
C GLU A 20 6.11 3.31 13.74
N TRP A 21 5.78 2.45 12.77
CA TRP A 21 6.32 2.54 11.42
C TRP A 21 5.98 3.88 10.75
N ILE A 22 4.72 4.33 10.87
CA ILE A 22 4.29 5.64 10.34
C ILE A 22 5.09 6.79 10.97
N LYS A 23 5.34 6.76 12.28
CA LYS A 23 6.13 7.80 12.97
C LYS A 23 7.58 7.88 12.51
N GLY A 24 8.16 6.75 12.09
CA GLY A 24 9.53 6.67 11.60
C GLY A 24 9.68 6.86 10.09
N CYS A 25 8.58 7.02 9.34
CA CYS A 25 8.65 7.10 7.89
C CYS A 25 9.04 8.51 7.40
N THR A 26 9.78 8.56 6.30
CA THR A 26 10.16 9.81 5.61
C THR A 26 9.16 10.21 4.52
N PHE A 27 8.03 9.51 4.43
CA PHE A 27 7.01 9.73 3.41
C PHE A 27 5.99 10.76 3.90
N ALA A 28 5.41 11.50 2.96
CA ALA A 28 4.24 12.32 3.26
C ALA A 28 3.04 11.41 3.53
N ILE A 29 2.31 11.70 4.60
CA ILE A 29 1.07 11.01 4.94
C ILE A 29 -0.08 11.82 4.36
N ALA A 30 -0.87 11.20 3.49
CA ALA A 30 -2.08 11.81 2.96
C ALA A 30 -3.28 11.49 3.87
N GLU A 31 -3.85 12.52 4.49
CA GLU A 31 -5.08 12.38 5.26
C GLU A 31 -6.32 12.48 4.36
N LEU A 32 -7.33 11.66 4.65
CA LEU A 32 -8.58 11.69 3.90
C LEU A 32 -9.38 12.94 4.25
N SER A 33 -9.59 13.79 3.25
CA SER A 33 -10.47 14.95 3.37
C SER A 33 -11.88 14.63 2.87
N GLY A 34 -12.84 15.51 3.17
CA GLY A 34 -14.18 15.42 2.59
C GLY A 34 -14.19 15.56 1.06
N ARG A 35 -13.18 16.20 0.46
CA ARG A 35 -13.01 16.25 -1.00
C ARG A 35 -12.53 14.89 -1.52
N THR A 36 -11.50 14.32 -0.90
CA THR A 36 -10.97 12.99 -1.24
C THR A 36 -12.06 11.94 -1.16
N ALA A 37 -12.91 11.99 -0.12
CA ALA A 37 -14.01 11.05 0.07
C ALA A 37 -15.06 11.11 -1.04
N ARG A 38 -15.37 12.30 -1.58
CA ARG A 38 -16.31 12.44 -2.70
C ARG A 38 -15.73 11.86 -3.99
N ILE A 39 -14.48 12.20 -4.30
CA ILE A 39 -13.77 11.64 -5.46
C ILE A 39 -13.71 10.11 -5.36
N ALA A 40 -13.43 9.59 -4.16
CA ALA A 40 -13.41 8.15 -3.91
C ALA A 40 -14.78 7.50 -4.12
N ALA A 41 -15.89 8.16 -3.73
CA ALA A 41 -17.22 7.63 -3.97
C ALA A 41 -17.52 7.51 -5.47
N ASP A 42 -17.16 8.52 -6.26
CA ASP A 42 -17.34 8.51 -7.72
C ASP A 42 -16.51 7.39 -8.35
N LEU A 43 -15.22 7.29 -8.01
CA LEU A 43 -14.32 6.24 -8.50
C LEU A 43 -14.75 4.83 -8.07
N ALA A 44 -15.30 4.67 -6.86
CA ALA A 44 -15.81 3.40 -6.37
C ALA A 44 -16.94 2.88 -7.24
N THR A 45 -17.88 3.75 -7.61
CA THR A 45 -18.98 3.42 -8.51
C THR A 45 -18.49 3.17 -9.93
N GLU A 46 -17.67 4.07 -10.49
CA GLU A 46 -17.20 3.99 -11.87
C GLU A 46 -16.37 2.75 -12.16
N HIS A 47 -15.52 2.33 -11.20
CA HIS A 47 -14.58 1.22 -11.39
C HIS A 47 -14.92 -0.03 -10.57
N SER A 48 -16.10 -0.04 -9.92
CA SER A 48 -16.55 -1.13 -9.05
C SER A 48 -15.48 -1.51 -8.00
N LEU A 49 -15.01 -0.50 -7.27
CA LEU A 49 -13.99 -0.64 -6.23
C LEU A 49 -14.60 -0.57 -4.84
N LYS A 50 -13.90 -1.13 -3.85
CA LYS A 50 -14.25 -0.89 -2.45
C LYS A 50 -13.86 0.53 -2.07
N GLY A 51 -14.55 1.10 -1.07
CA GLY A 51 -14.28 2.47 -0.62
C GLY A 51 -12.81 2.72 -0.27
N ALA A 52 -12.16 1.78 0.43
CA ALA A 52 -10.74 1.89 0.77
C ALA A 52 -9.85 1.96 -0.49
N ASP A 53 -10.06 1.07 -1.45
CA ASP A 53 -9.27 1.04 -2.71
C ASP A 53 -9.50 2.33 -3.51
N ALA A 54 -10.76 2.79 -3.59
CA ALA A 54 -11.10 4.03 -4.26
C ALA A 54 -10.48 5.27 -3.59
N THR A 55 -10.32 5.28 -2.25
CA THR A 55 -9.63 6.38 -1.56
C THR A 55 -8.14 6.47 -1.90
N VAL A 56 -7.48 5.34 -2.22
CA VAL A 56 -6.09 5.36 -2.69
C VAL A 56 -5.98 6.05 -4.05
N LEU A 57 -6.88 5.71 -4.99
CA LEU A 57 -6.92 6.35 -6.31
C LEU A 57 -7.28 7.83 -6.22
N ALA A 58 -8.29 8.17 -5.41
CA ALA A 58 -8.71 9.54 -5.18
C ALA A 58 -7.58 10.40 -4.61
N THR A 59 -6.81 9.84 -3.67
CA THR A 59 -5.65 10.53 -3.08
C THR A 59 -4.59 10.81 -4.15
N ALA A 60 -4.24 9.81 -4.96
CA ALA A 60 -3.26 9.99 -6.04
C ALA A 60 -3.70 11.07 -7.05
N GLN A 61 -4.99 11.10 -7.39
CA GLN A 61 -5.56 12.12 -8.27
C GLN A 61 -5.52 13.52 -7.65
N GLU A 62 -5.97 13.66 -6.40
CA GLU A 62 -6.05 14.95 -5.71
C GLU A 62 -4.67 15.56 -5.47
N TRP A 63 -3.68 14.74 -5.17
CA TRP A 63 -2.29 15.16 -4.93
C TRP A 63 -1.48 15.33 -6.22
N GLY A 64 -2.10 15.10 -7.39
CA GLY A 64 -1.42 15.26 -8.69
C GLY A 64 -0.28 14.27 -8.89
N CYS A 65 -0.36 13.07 -8.30
CA CYS A 65 0.64 12.03 -8.50
C CYS A 65 0.67 11.60 -9.96
N THR A 66 1.85 11.40 -10.53
CA THR A 66 2.02 10.89 -11.90
C THR A 66 2.06 9.37 -11.96
N LYS A 67 2.38 8.73 -10.83
CA LYS A 67 2.49 7.28 -10.66
C LYS A 67 1.92 6.86 -9.32
N LEU A 68 1.22 5.73 -9.31
CA LEU A 68 0.76 5.00 -8.13
C LEU A 68 1.34 3.59 -8.18
N TYR A 69 2.04 3.18 -7.12
CA TYR A 69 2.58 1.83 -7.00
C TYR A 69 1.69 0.98 -6.12
N THR A 70 1.35 -0.24 -6.57
CA THR A 70 0.51 -1.17 -5.82
C THR A 70 0.74 -2.61 -6.29
N ARG A 71 0.52 -3.58 -5.40
CA ARG A 71 0.43 -5.01 -5.76
C ARG A 71 -1.01 -5.55 -5.71
N ASP A 72 -1.99 -4.66 -5.62
CA ASP A 72 -3.41 -5.02 -5.60
C ASP A 72 -3.97 -5.07 -7.03
N ASP A 73 -4.38 -6.26 -7.47
CA ASP A 73 -4.95 -6.50 -8.80
C ASP A 73 -6.20 -5.64 -9.10
N GLN A 74 -7.00 -5.30 -8.08
CA GLN A 74 -8.18 -4.44 -8.25
C GLN A 74 -7.79 -2.99 -8.53
N LEU A 75 -6.61 -2.55 -8.08
CA LEU A 75 -6.08 -1.23 -8.43
C LEU A 75 -5.32 -1.30 -9.76
N LEU A 76 -4.57 -2.37 -10.03
CA LEU A 76 -3.83 -2.54 -11.28
C LEU A 76 -4.74 -2.55 -12.51
N LYS A 77 -5.95 -3.13 -12.43
CA LYS A 77 -6.96 -3.08 -13.52
C LYS A 77 -7.44 -1.66 -13.88
N CYS A 78 -7.11 -0.65 -13.08
CA CYS A 78 -7.44 0.75 -13.33
C CYS A 78 -6.35 1.49 -14.12
N ASP A 79 -5.21 0.86 -14.43
CA ASP A 79 -4.20 1.49 -15.29
C ASP A 79 -4.79 1.87 -16.65
N GLY A 80 -4.39 3.05 -17.15
CA GLY A 80 -4.90 3.62 -18.40
C GLY A 80 -6.31 4.22 -18.35
N LYS A 81 -7.00 4.15 -17.21
CA LYS A 81 -8.34 4.75 -17.03
C LYS A 81 -8.31 6.11 -16.33
N LEU A 82 -7.18 6.47 -15.73
CA LEU A 82 -7.01 7.68 -14.92
C LEU A 82 -5.87 8.55 -15.48
N GLY A 83 -5.77 9.79 -14.99
CA GLY A 83 -4.73 10.74 -15.39
C GLY A 83 -3.30 10.43 -14.93
N PHE A 84 -3.07 9.24 -14.35
CA PHE A 84 -1.78 8.81 -13.82
C PHE A 84 -1.57 7.31 -14.07
N LYS A 85 -0.30 6.86 -14.01
CA LYS A 85 0.06 5.45 -14.22
C LYS A 85 -0.09 4.63 -12.95
N ILE A 86 -0.61 3.42 -13.07
CA ILE A 86 -0.66 2.45 -11.97
C ILE A 86 0.29 1.31 -12.30
N LEU A 87 1.25 1.07 -11.41
CA LEU A 87 2.37 0.16 -11.66
C LEU A 87 2.54 -0.81 -10.51
N GLU A 88 2.98 -2.03 -10.82
CA GLU A 88 3.50 -2.92 -9.80
C GLU A 88 4.92 -2.49 -9.42
N PRO A 89 5.27 -2.37 -8.12
CA PRO A 89 6.63 -2.07 -7.71
C PRO A 89 7.56 -3.27 -7.97
N GLU A 90 8.74 -3.00 -8.52
CA GLU A 90 9.81 -3.98 -8.68
C GLU A 90 10.17 -4.62 -7.33
N ASP A 91 10.54 -5.90 -7.36
CA ASP A 91 11.03 -6.57 -6.16
C ASP A 91 12.34 -5.93 -5.70
N PRO A 92 12.56 -5.83 -4.38
CA PRO A 92 13.85 -5.37 -3.88
C PRO A 92 14.95 -6.30 -4.38
N PRO A 93 16.18 -5.78 -4.62
CA PRO A 93 17.28 -6.61 -5.04
C PRO A 93 17.53 -7.74 -4.02
N VAL A 94 17.89 -8.92 -4.52
CA VAL A 94 18.27 -10.04 -3.65
C VAL A 94 19.46 -9.58 -2.79
N PRO A 95 19.39 -9.71 -1.45
CA PRO A 95 20.51 -9.35 -0.59
C PRO A 95 21.76 -10.11 -1.01
N GLU A 96 22.89 -9.43 -1.10
CA GLU A 96 24.16 -10.11 -1.39
C GLU A 96 24.41 -11.19 -0.32
N PRO A 97 24.84 -12.41 -0.72
CA PRO A 97 25.15 -13.44 0.24
C PRO A 97 26.26 -12.94 1.17
N HIS A 98 25.99 -12.92 2.48
CA HIS A 98 27.02 -12.65 3.46
C HIS A 98 28.12 -13.71 3.31
N LEU A 99 29.32 -13.29 2.89
CA LEU A 99 30.50 -14.14 2.67
C LEU A 99 30.86 -15.04 3.87
N PHE A 100 30.33 -14.74 5.06
CA PHE A 100 30.61 -15.46 6.31
C PHE A 100 29.58 -16.54 6.68
N ASN A 101 28.49 -16.71 5.92
CA ASN A 101 27.47 -17.74 6.19
C ASN A 101 27.73 -19.08 5.47
N MET A 102 28.88 -19.26 4.81
CA MET A 102 29.24 -20.50 4.10
C MET A 102 30.14 -21.46 4.90
N VAL A 103 30.31 -21.25 6.21
CA VAL A 103 31.14 -22.12 7.05
C VAL A 103 30.31 -22.71 8.19
N SER A 104 29.39 -23.60 7.83
CA SER A 104 28.84 -24.58 8.76
C SER A 104 28.30 -25.74 7.93
N ASP A 105 29.19 -26.67 7.60
CA ASP A 105 28.91 -28.10 7.38
C ASP A 105 30.22 -28.77 6.94
N ALA A 106 31.14 -28.89 7.88
CA ALA A 106 32.29 -29.79 7.80
C ALA A 106 32.73 -30.15 9.23
N GLU A 107 31.95 -31.01 9.88
CA GLU A 107 32.43 -31.90 10.95
C GLU A 107 32.28 -33.35 10.50
#